data_AF-A0A2A5YQU5-F1
#
_entry.id   AF-A0A2A5YQU5-F1
#
_cell.length_a   1.000
_cell.length_b   1.000
_cell.length_c   1.000
_cell.angle_alpha   90.00
_cell.angle_beta   90.00
_cell.angle_gamma   90.00
#
_symmetry.space_group_name_H-M   'P 1'
#
loop_
_entity.id
_entity.type
_entity.pdbx_description
1 polymer ?
#
loop_
_entity_poly.entity_id
_entity_poly.type
_entity_poly.pdbx_seq_one_letter_code
_entity_poly.pdbx_strand_id
1 'polypeptide(L)'
;MALLEHVLQEAGEPLRFDDVVVRLRKADGIGIPRRTLFEPPFADLISAQTPRRGRIGELAGLPWRLRKLSHERRVEWIDRLSARLHARNPSAKDAGTALDHGQGMSDRQQIERIMELEEAIASFDLRDSAQLAKRMCDRLVARREAMLPLRAGAISSSFAELRQPSPSGLPG
;
A
#
# COMPACT_ATOMS: atom_id res chain seq x y z
N MET A 1 -10.66 -7.97 3.78
CA MET A 1 -9.51 -7.40 4.53
C MET A 1 -9.95 -6.23 5.38
N ALA A 2 -10.43 -5.12 4.79
CA ALA A 2 -10.95 -3.96 5.53
C ALA A 2 -11.94 -4.31 6.65
N LEU A 3 -12.86 -5.27 6.42
CA LEU A 3 -13.79 -5.72 7.47
C LEU A 3 -13.11 -6.41 8.65
N LEU A 4 -12.08 -7.24 8.39
CA LEU A 4 -11.33 -7.90 9.46
C LEU A 4 -10.53 -6.87 10.25
N GLU A 5 -9.88 -5.92 9.58
CA GLU A 5 -9.16 -4.81 10.23
C GLU A 5 -10.11 -3.99 11.12
N HIS A 6 -11.30 -3.68 10.62
CA HIS A 6 -12.32 -2.98 11.39
C HIS A 6 -12.78 -3.77 12.63
N VAL A 7 -13.14 -5.05 12.47
CA VAL A 7 -13.54 -5.93 13.58
C VAL A 7 -12.44 -6.04 14.65
N LEU A 8 -11.18 -6.08 14.21
CA LEU A 8 -10.01 -6.13 15.06
C LEU A 8 -9.76 -4.80 15.79
N GLN A 9 -9.92 -3.66 15.11
CA GLN A 9 -9.81 -2.32 15.71
C GLN A 9 -10.92 -2.04 16.73
N GLU A 10 -12.16 -2.40 16.42
CA GLU A 10 -13.31 -2.23 17.32
C GLU A 10 -13.19 -3.05 18.59
N ALA A 11 -12.37 -4.10 18.61
CA ALA A 11 -12.24 -4.95 19.77
C ALA A 11 -11.59 -4.26 20.96
N GLY A 12 -10.76 -3.24 20.75
CA GLY A 12 -10.01 -2.52 21.79
C GLY A 12 -8.97 -3.36 22.54
N GLU A 13 -9.09 -4.68 22.53
CA GLU A 13 -8.19 -5.66 23.15
C GLU A 13 -7.94 -6.87 22.23
N PRO A 14 -6.84 -7.61 22.45
CA PRO A 14 -6.52 -8.81 21.69
C PRO A 14 -7.64 -9.87 21.77
N LEU A 15 -8.35 -10.10 20.67
CA LEU A 15 -9.41 -11.11 20.60
C LEU A 15 -8.82 -12.54 20.60
N ARG A 16 -9.64 -13.54 20.90
CA ARG A 16 -9.29 -14.91 20.52
C ARG A 16 -9.70 -15.15 19.07
N PHE A 17 -9.03 -16.10 18.42
CA PHE A 17 -9.36 -16.48 17.04
C PHE A 17 -10.85 -16.78 16.86
N ASP A 18 -11.44 -17.57 17.75
CA ASP A 18 -12.84 -17.95 17.66
C ASP A 18 -13.79 -16.74 17.83
N ASP A 19 -13.40 -15.76 18.65
CA ASP A 19 -14.16 -14.51 18.83
C ASP A 19 -14.12 -13.65 17.55
N VAL A 20 -12.96 -13.61 16.87
CA VAL A 20 -12.82 -12.95 15.57
C VAL A 20 -13.75 -13.59 14.53
N VAL A 21 -13.83 -14.93 14.49
CA VAL A 21 -14.73 -15.64 13.56
C VAL A 21 -16.20 -15.28 13.82
N VAL A 22 -16.61 -15.26 15.10
CA VAL A 22 -17.98 -14.92 15.49
C VAL A 22 -18.32 -13.47 15.12
N ARG A 23 -17.40 -12.52 15.38
CA ARG A 23 -17.62 -11.11 15.04
C ARG A 23 -17.63 -10.86 13.54
N LEU A 24 -16.74 -11.51 12.79
CA LEU A 24 -16.75 -11.42 11.32
C LEU A 24 -18.06 -11.91 10.74
N ARG A 25 -18.55 -13.08 11.16
CA ARG A 25 -19.84 -13.61 10.72
C ARG A 25 -21.00 -12.67 11.03
N LYS A 26 -20.96 -11.96 12.16
CA LYS A 26 -21.95 -10.93 12.50
C LYS A 26 -21.83 -9.70 11.60
N ALA A 27 -20.63 -9.33 11.19
CA ALA A 27 -20.36 -8.12 10.42
C ALA A 27 -20.58 -8.28 8.90
N ASP A 28 -20.26 -9.44 8.30
CA ASP A 28 -20.46 -9.71 6.87
C ASP A 28 -21.76 -10.47 6.54
N GLY A 29 -22.43 -11.05 7.54
CA GLY A 29 -23.65 -11.86 7.38
C GLY A 29 -23.46 -13.22 6.68
N ILE A 30 -22.39 -13.39 5.90
CA ILE A 30 -22.08 -14.59 5.11
C ILE A 30 -21.10 -15.50 5.85
N GLY A 31 -20.22 -14.92 6.66
CA GLY A 31 -19.12 -15.57 7.36
C GLY A 31 -17.99 -15.95 6.42
N ILE A 32 -16.81 -15.36 6.62
CA ILE A 32 -15.57 -15.84 5.99
C ILE A 32 -15.33 -17.32 6.35
N PRO A 33 -15.10 -18.21 5.38
CA PRO A 33 -14.78 -19.61 5.67
C PRO A 33 -13.59 -19.70 6.62
N ARG A 34 -13.72 -20.52 7.67
CA ARG A 34 -12.68 -20.67 8.69
C ARG A 34 -11.32 -21.03 8.11
N ARG A 35 -11.28 -21.79 7.01
CA ARG A 35 -10.05 -22.12 6.28
C ARG A 35 -9.35 -20.89 5.70
N THR A 36 -10.10 -19.92 5.19
CA THR A 36 -9.56 -18.67 4.62
C THR A 36 -8.91 -17.79 5.69
N LEU A 37 -9.41 -17.83 6.93
CA LEU A 37 -8.77 -17.17 8.08
C LEU A 37 -7.45 -17.84 8.50
N PHE A 38 -7.27 -19.10 8.08
CA PHE A 38 -6.04 -19.92 7.97
C PHE A 38 -4.91 -19.35 7.10
N GLU A 39 -5.25 -18.52 6.13
CA GLU A 39 -4.37 -18.22 5.01
C GLU A 39 -3.91 -16.75 5.07
N PRO A 40 -2.66 -16.44 4.65
CA PRO A 40 -2.25 -15.07 4.46
C PRO A 40 -3.16 -14.38 3.43
N PRO A 41 -3.52 -13.09 3.63
CA PRO A 41 -3.05 -12.17 4.68
C PRO A 41 -3.85 -12.22 5.99
N PHE A 42 -4.98 -12.93 6.05
CA PHE A 42 -5.88 -12.97 7.21
C PHE A 42 -5.23 -13.59 8.45
N ALA A 43 -4.51 -14.70 8.27
CA ALA A 43 -3.82 -15.38 9.37
C ALA A 43 -2.77 -14.50 10.05
N ASP A 44 -2.10 -13.63 9.27
CA ASP A 44 -1.09 -12.72 9.80
C ASP A 44 -1.72 -11.63 10.66
N LEU A 45 -2.78 -10.98 10.15
CA LEU A 45 -3.54 -9.97 10.92
C LEU A 45 -4.07 -10.53 12.23
N ILE A 46 -4.67 -11.72 12.19
CA ILE A 46 -5.20 -12.35 13.39
C ILE A 46 -4.04 -12.71 14.34
N SER A 47 -2.94 -13.27 13.84
CA SER A 47 -1.80 -13.64 14.70
C SER A 47 -1.10 -12.44 15.36
N ALA A 48 -1.06 -11.29 14.69
CA ALA A 48 -0.49 -10.06 15.23
C ALA A 48 -1.31 -9.53 16.41
N GLN A 49 -2.62 -9.75 16.39
CA GLN A 49 -3.54 -9.20 17.38
C GLN A 49 -4.11 -10.22 18.37
N THR A 50 -3.74 -11.49 18.29
CA THR A 50 -4.31 -12.54 19.16
C THR A 50 -3.22 -13.35 19.87
N PRO A 51 -3.10 -13.28 21.20
CA PRO A 51 -2.27 -14.21 21.95
C PRO A 51 -2.95 -15.59 21.92
N ARG A 52 -2.34 -16.56 21.21
CA ARG A 52 -2.86 -17.94 21.21
C ARG A 52 -2.68 -18.57 22.60
N ARG A 53 -3.74 -19.21 23.10
CA ARG A 53 -3.71 -20.05 24.30
C ARG A 53 -2.52 -21.02 24.24
N GLY A 54 -1.72 -21.04 25.31
CA GLY A 54 -0.69 -22.05 25.54
C GLY A 54 0.70 -21.75 24.98
N ARG A 55 0.92 -20.61 24.30
CA ARG A 55 2.28 -20.13 24.01
C ARG A 55 2.38 -18.64 24.33
N ILE A 56 2.61 -18.35 25.61
CA ILE A 56 3.40 -17.16 25.98
C ILE A 56 4.82 -17.52 25.55
N GLY A 57 5.15 -17.25 24.29
CA GLY A 57 6.49 -17.39 23.76
C GLY A 57 6.93 -16.05 23.21
N GLU A 58 8.23 -15.84 23.13
CA GLU A 58 8.88 -14.61 22.63
C GLU A 58 8.32 -14.09 21.29
N LEU A 59 7.60 -14.92 20.53
CA LEU A 59 7.03 -14.60 19.22
C LEU A 59 5.51 -14.31 19.24
N ALA A 60 4.92 -14.04 20.40
CA ALA A 60 3.55 -13.55 20.49
C ALA A 60 3.42 -12.16 19.84
N GLY A 61 2.29 -11.92 19.16
CA GLY A 61 2.03 -10.65 18.45
C GLY A 61 2.77 -10.51 17.11
N LEU A 62 3.45 -11.55 16.63
CA LEU A 62 4.17 -11.53 15.35
C LEU A 62 3.46 -12.31 14.23
N PRO A 63 3.62 -11.92 12.96
CA PRO A 63 2.99 -12.55 11.81
C PRO A 63 3.27 -14.05 11.71
N TRP A 64 2.21 -14.84 11.60
CA TRP A 64 2.25 -16.28 11.44
C TRP A 64 3.14 -16.75 10.30
N ARG A 65 3.10 -16.10 9.13
CA ARG A 65 3.91 -16.51 7.98
C ARG A 65 5.41 -16.47 8.28
N LEU A 66 5.85 -15.48 9.08
CA LEU A 66 7.27 -15.28 9.40
C LEU A 66 7.72 -16.24 10.49
N ARG A 67 6.82 -16.63 11.39
CA ARG A 67 7.07 -17.66 12.42
C ARG A 67 7.28 -19.06 11.87
N LYS A 68 6.84 -19.33 10.65
CA LYS A 68 7.01 -20.62 9.96
C LYS A 68 8.34 -20.71 9.20
N LEU A 69 9.00 -19.58 8.96
CA LEU A 69 10.29 -19.58 8.30
C LEU A 69 11.35 -20.11 9.27
N SER A 70 12.28 -20.91 8.75
CA SER A 70 13.48 -21.26 9.50
C SER A 70 14.33 -20.02 9.75
N HIS A 71 15.20 -20.08 10.74
CA HIS A 71 16.16 -19.02 11.05
C HIS A 71 16.97 -18.59 9.81
N GLU A 72 17.57 -19.56 9.10
CA GLU A 72 18.30 -19.33 7.85
C GLU A 72 17.45 -18.65 6.78
N ARG A 73 16.19 -19.10 6.60
CA ARG A 73 15.28 -18.48 5.62
C ARG A 73 14.91 -17.05 6.00
N ARG A 74 14.88 -16.71 7.30
CA ARG A 74 14.65 -15.32 7.74
C ARG A 74 15.84 -14.44 7.42
N VAL A 75 17.06 -14.91 7.65
CA VAL A 75 18.30 -14.21 7.25
C VAL A 75 18.30 -13.94 5.74
N GLU A 76 18.07 -14.96 4.92
CA GLU A 76 18.00 -14.79 3.45
C GLU A 76 16.91 -13.79 3.02
N TRP A 77 15.79 -13.75 3.77
CA TRP A 77 14.70 -12.82 3.51
C TRP A 77 15.08 -11.38 3.86
N ILE A 78 15.74 -11.17 5.01
CA ILE A 78 16.28 -9.87 5.44
C ILE A 78 17.25 -9.35 4.38
N ASP A 79 18.15 -10.19 3.89
CA ASP A 79 19.12 -9.82 2.85
C ASP A 79 18.43 -9.38 1.56
N ARG A 80 17.46 -10.17 1.11
CA ARG A 80 16.68 -9.85 -0.09
C ARG A 80 15.92 -8.54 0.04
N LEU A 81 15.26 -8.32 1.18
CA LEU A 81 14.52 -7.08 1.41
C LEU A 81 15.46 -5.88 1.53
N SER A 82 16.59 -6.03 2.22
CA SER A 82 17.58 -4.97 2.35
C SER A 82 18.16 -4.57 0.99
N ALA A 83 18.51 -5.56 0.15
CA ALA A 83 18.95 -5.30 -1.23
C ALA A 83 17.87 -4.59 -2.05
N ARG A 84 16.60 -4.99 -1.90
CA ARG A 84 15.48 -4.37 -2.61
C ARG A 84 15.21 -2.93 -2.16
N LEU A 85 15.31 -2.65 -0.87
CA LEU A 85 15.21 -1.30 -0.31
C LEU A 85 16.37 -0.44 -0.80
N HIS A 86 17.59 -0.99 -0.82
CA HIS A 86 18.77 -0.29 -1.31
C HIS A 86 18.66 0.07 -2.80
N ALA A 87 18.17 -0.86 -3.64
CA ALA A 87 17.94 -0.60 -5.06
C ALA A 87 16.95 0.56 -5.31
N ARG A 88 16.03 0.82 -4.37
CA ARG A 88 15.07 1.92 -4.42
C ARG A 88 15.62 3.22 -3.85
N ASN A 89 16.52 3.14 -2.88
CA ASN A 89 17.17 4.29 -2.24
C ASN A 89 18.70 4.16 -2.26
N PRO A 90 19.33 4.37 -3.43
CA PRO A 90 20.79 4.24 -3.58
C PRO A 90 21.56 5.31 -2.77
N SER A 91 20.94 6.46 -2.46
CA SER A 91 21.55 7.54 -1.67
C SER A 91 21.64 7.25 -0.17
N ALA A 92 20.99 6.19 0.33
CA ALA A 92 21.11 5.78 1.74
C ALA A 92 22.49 5.14 2.07
N LYS A 93 23.36 4.94 1.07
CA LYS A 93 24.66 4.27 1.20
C LYS A 93 25.65 5.02 2.09
N ASP A 94 25.51 6.33 2.22
CA ASP A 94 26.46 7.19 2.95
C ASP A 94 26.18 7.24 4.46
N ALA A 95 25.02 6.75 4.90
CA ALA A 95 24.58 6.78 6.28
C ALA A 95 25.01 5.53 7.07
N GLY A 96 26.23 5.02 6.90
CA GLY A 96 26.96 4.18 7.85
C GLY A 96 26.29 2.90 8.42
N THR A 97 25.07 2.54 8.03
CA THR A 97 24.42 1.29 8.44
C THR A 97 25.09 0.18 7.67
N ALA A 98 26.10 -0.43 8.29
CA ALA A 98 26.41 -1.83 8.06
C ALA A 98 25.07 -2.55 7.91
N LEU A 99 24.84 -3.16 6.76
CA LEU A 99 23.66 -3.97 6.52
C LEU A 99 23.72 -5.08 7.57
N ASP A 100 23.02 -4.91 8.68
CA ASP A 100 22.90 -5.95 9.68
C ASP A 100 22.04 -7.05 9.03
N HIS A 101 22.73 -8.03 8.48
CA HIS A 101 22.20 -9.15 7.72
C HIS A 101 21.40 -10.12 8.61
N GLY A 102 21.28 -9.86 9.91
CA GLY A 102 20.49 -10.66 10.84
C GLY A 102 21.19 -11.93 11.33
N GLN A 103 22.47 -12.12 11.00
CA GLN A 103 23.28 -13.31 11.33
C GLN A 103 23.66 -13.45 12.82
N GLY A 104 23.28 -12.50 13.69
CA GLY A 104 23.39 -12.61 15.14
C GLY A 104 22.10 -12.29 15.89
N MET A 105 20.99 -12.11 15.17
CA MET A 105 19.70 -11.71 15.75
C MET A 105 18.95 -12.91 16.32
N SER A 106 18.26 -12.70 17.44
CA SER A 106 17.25 -13.65 17.91
C SER A 106 16.11 -13.81 16.89
N ASP A 107 15.37 -14.92 16.99
CA ASP A 107 14.21 -15.19 16.14
C ASP A 107 13.17 -14.06 16.14
N ARG A 108 12.98 -13.40 17.29
CA ARG A 108 12.07 -12.26 17.44
C ARG A 108 12.59 -11.05 16.66
N GLN A 109 13.86 -10.70 16.87
CA GLN A 109 14.51 -9.58 16.19
C GLN A 109 14.54 -9.78 14.67
N GLN A 110 14.79 -11.00 14.19
CA GLN A 110 14.72 -11.28 12.75
C GLN A 110 13.33 -11.02 12.16
N ILE A 111 12.27 -11.44 12.87
CA ILE A 111 10.89 -11.22 12.40
C ILE A 111 10.55 -9.72 12.43
N GLU A 112 10.90 -9.01 13.51
CA GLU A 112 10.70 -7.56 13.62
C GLU A 112 11.44 -6.83 12.49
N ARG A 113 12.69 -7.22 12.21
CA ARG A 113 13.49 -6.64 11.14
C ARG A 113 12.88 -6.86 9.75
N ILE A 114 12.33 -8.05 9.48
CA ILE A 114 11.62 -8.31 8.23
C ILE A 114 10.41 -7.37 8.10
N MET A 115 9.63 -7.19 9.17
CA MET A 115 8.47 -6.31 9.17
C MET A 115 8.85 -4.85 8.90
N GLU A 116 9.88 -4.33 9.58
CA GLU A 116 10.40 -2.98 9.36
C GLU A 116 10.81 -2.75 7.89
N LEU A 117 11.52 -3.71 7.31
CA LEU A 117 11.96 -3.62 5.91
C LEU A 117 10.79 -3.66 4.94
N GLU A 118 9.80 -4.53 5.17
CA GLU A 118 8.57 -4.57 4.37
C GLU A 118 7.78 -3.25 4.44
N GLU A 119 7.66 -2.66 5.63
CA GLU A 119 6.99 -1.37 5.84
C GLU A 119 7.74 -0.21 5.18
N ALA A 120 9.08 -0.17 5.30
CA ALA A 120 9.91 0.84 4.65
C ALA A 120 9.78 0.78 3.11
N ILE A 121 9.80 -0.43 2.56
CA ILE A 121 9.60 -0.70 1.13
C ILE A 121 8.21 -0.22 0.68
N ALA A 122 7.15 -0.56 1.43
CA ALA A 122 5.79 -0.15 1.12
C ALA A 122 5.63 1.38 1.18
N SER A 123 6.22 2.02 2.19
CA SER A 123 6.23 3.48 2.36
C SER A 123 6.96 4.19 1.21
N PHE A 124 7.97 3.55 0.62
CA PHE A 124 8.63 4.06 -0.57
C PHE A 124 7.72 3.96 -1.81
N ASP A 125 7.08 2.80 -2.04
CA ASP A 125 6.14 2.61 -3.15
C ASP A 125 4.97 3.61 -3.10
N LEU A 126 4.45 3.88 -1.91
CA LEU A 126 3.41 4.88 -1.68
C LEU A 126 3.87 6.30 -2.05
N ARG A 127 5.11 6.68 -1.67
CA ARG A 127 5.67 7.99 -2.01
C ARG A 127 5.91 8.12 -3.52
N ASP A 128 6.48 7.10 -4.15
CA ASP A 128 6.75 7.09 -5.59
C ASP A 128 5.46 7.17 -6.41
N SER A 129 4.44 6.38 -6.05
CA SER A 129 3.14 6.41 -6.72
C SER A 129 2.44 7.77 -6.55
N ALA A 130 2.50 8.38 -5.37
CA ALA A 130 1.97 9.73 -5.14
C ALA A 130 2.70 10.79 -5.97
N GLN A 131 4.03 10.71 -6.07
CA GLN A 131 4.82 11.60 -6.92
C GLN A 131 4.48 11.44 -8.40
N LEU A 132 4.31 10.20 -8.88
CA LEU A 132 3.90 9.92 -10.25
C LEU A 132 2.52 10.52 -10.54
N ALA A 133 1.55 10.32 -9.65
CA ALA A 133 0.21 10.90 -9.77
C ALA A 133 0.25 12.43 -9.84
N LYS A 134 1.04 13.07 -8.98
CA LYS A 134 1.27 14.52 -9.01
C LYS A 134 1.81 14.98 -10.37
N ARG A 135 2.87 14.33 -10.89
CA ARG A 135 3.44 14.65 -12.21
C ARG A 135 2.45 14.44 -13.36
N MET A 136 1.50 13.52 -13.24
CA MET A 136 0.43 13.34 -14.23
C MET A 136 -0.58 14.48 -14.16
N CYS A 137 -1.01 14.87 -12.96
CA CYS A 137 -1.89 16.02 -12.74
C CYS A 137 -1.26 17.32 -13.28
N ASP A 138 0.01 17.58 -12.96
CA ASP A 138 0.73 18.77 -13.42
C ASP A 138 0.77 18.83 -14.97
N ARG A 139 1.02 17.69 -15.61
CA ARG A 139 1.00 17.58 -17.09
C ARG A 139 -0.40 17.85 -17.67
N LEU A 140 -1.46 17.37 -17.02
CA LEU A 140 -2.83 17.61 -17.46
C LEU A 140 -3.23 19.09 -17.29
N VAL A 141 -2.84 19.72 -16.19
CA VAL A 141 -3.07 21.16 -15.95
C VAL A 141 -2.32 21.99 -16.99
N ALA A 142 -1.03 21.73 -17.21
CA ALA A 142 -0.25 22.44 -18.22
C ALA A 142 -0.84 22.27 -19.63
N ARG A 143 -1.29 21.06 -19.98
CA ARG A 143 -1.98 20.82 -21.27
C ARG A 143 -3.30 21.58 -21.37
N ARG A 144 -4.09 21.64 -20.29
CA ARG A 144 -5.33 22.41 -20.25
C ARG A 144 -5.04 23.89 -20.46
N GLU A 145 -4.06 24.45 -19.74
CA GLU A 145 -3.66 25.86 -19.86
C GLU A 145 -3.19 26.21 -21.26
N ALA A 146 -2.41 25.33 -21.91
CA ALA A 146 -2.00 25.51 -23.30
C ALA A 146 -3.17 25.47 -24.30
N MET A 147 -4.22 24.67 -24.03
CA MET A 147 -5.39 24.58 -24.91
C MET A 147 -6.44 25.67 -24.69
N LEU A 148 -6.47 26.32 -23.52
CA LEU A 148 -7.42 27.41 -23.23
C LEU A 148 -7.34 28.58 -24.24
N PRO A 149 -6.17 29.14 -24.58
CA PRO A 149 -6.10 30.22 -25.57
C PRO A 149 -6.45 29.76 -26.98
N LEU A 150 -6.11 28.52 -27.35
CA LEU A 150 -6.48 27.94 -28.65
C LEU A 150 -8.01 27.77 -28.78
N ARG A 151 -8.68 27.34 -27.71
CA ARG A 151 -10.15 27.25 -27.66
C ARG A 151 -10.80 28.62 -27.65
N ALA A 152 -10.27 29.58 -26.90
CA ALA A 152 -10.80 30.95 -26.89
C ALA A 152 -10.67 31.60 -28.28
N GLY A 153 -9.54 31.41 -28.96
CA GLY A 153 -9.34 31.85 -30.35
C GLY A 153 -10.29 31.17 -31.33
N ALA A 154 -10.45 29.85 -31.26
CA ALA A 154 -11.36 29.10 -32.12
C ALA A 154 -12.84 29.49 -31.92
N ILE A 155 -13.27 29.70 -30.67
CA ILE A 155 -14.63 30.16 -30.38
C ILE A 155 -14.84 31.58 -30.90
N SER A 156 -13.84 32.45 -30.72
CA SER A 156 -13.91 33.83 -31.21
C SER A 156 -13.91 33.91 -32.74
N SER A 157 -13.17 33.06 -33.45
CA SER A 157 -13.17 33.00 -34.91
C SER A 157 -14.49 32.46 -35.46
N SER A 158 -15.05 31.40 -34.87
CA SER A 158 -16.35 30.85 -35.28
C SER A 158 -17.50 31.85 -35.03
N PHE A 159 -17.46 32.64 -33.95
CA PHE A 159 -18.44 33.70 -33.73
C PHE A 159 -18.28 34.89 -34.70
N ALA A 160 -17.06 35.18 -35.15
CA ALA A 160 -16.81 36.22 -36.14
C ALA A 160 -17.30 35.82 -37.54
N GLU A 161 -17.13 34.56 -37.92
CA GLU A 161 -17.67 34.00 -39.18
C GLU A 161 -19.20 34.04 -39.21
N LEU A 162 -19.87 33.72 -38.10
CA LEU A 162 -21.33 33.79 -37.97
C LEU A 162 -21.89 35.22 -37.96
N ARG A 163 -21.05 36.24 -37.73
CA ARG A 163 -21.43 37.66 -37.76
C ARG A 163 -21.16 38.34 -39.09
N GLN A 164 -20.54 37.67 -40.06
CA GLN A 164 -20.38 38.27 -41.37
C GLN A 164 -21.76 38.42 -42.01
N PRO A 165 -22.18 39.64 -42.42
CA PRO A 165 -23.42 39.81 -43.15
C PRO A 165 -23.32 38.98 -44.44
N SER A 166 -24.33 38.16 -44.71
CA SER A 166 -24.42 37.44 -45.97
C SER A 166 -24.20 38.42 -47.12
N PRO A 167 -23.39 38.08 -48.14
CA PRO A 167 -23.18 38.96 -49.28
C PRO A 167 -24.53 39.13 -50.00
N SER A 168 -25.24 40.20 -49.67
CA SER A 168 -26.42 40.66 -50.38
C SER A 168 -25.95 41.24 -51.71
N GLY A 169 -25.78 40.34 -52.68
CA GLY A 169 -25.51 40.68 -54.07
C GLY A 169 -26.44 39.84 -54.95
N LEU A 170 -27.64 40.34 -55.20
CA LEU A 170 -28.38 40.00 -56.42
C LEU A 170 -28.19 41.17 -57.38
N PRO A 171 -27.57 40.99 -58.55
CA PRO A 171 -27.65 41.94 -59.64
C PRO A 171 -28.98 41.70 -60.38
N GLY A 172 -29.83 42.72 -60.43
CA GLY A 172 -31.10 42.72 -61.17
C GLY A 172 -31.79 44.05 -61.04
#